data_AF-A0A968NQI7-F1
#
_entry.id   AF-A0A968NQI7-F1
#
_cell.length_a   1.000
_cell.length_b   1.000
_cell.length_c   1.000
_cell.angle_alpha   90.00
_cell.angle_beta   90.00
_cell.angle_gamma   90.00
#
_symmetry.space_group_name_H-M   'P 1'
#
loop_
_entity.id
_entity.type
_entity.pdbx_description
1 polymer ?
#
loop_
_entity_poly.entity_id
_entity_poly.type
_entity_poly.pdbx_seq_one_letter_code
_entity_poly.pdbx_strand_id
1 'polypeptide(L)'
;SNMDEKGEIFYPGESAFFTGNVYQNLLVANFIASGSNPLIRKEAIESTKEFNPSLHPVEDWDFYLRLAKNWHFVVVPTSQILYRQSANSASSRVEMMEKKLTFD
;
A
#
# COMPACT_ATOMS: atom_id res chain seq x y z
N SER A 1 0.62 -0.44 -12.18
CA SER A 1 0.01 -1.62 -12.84
C SER A 1 0.73 -2.89 -12.45
N ASN A 2 0.03 -4.04 -12.38
CA ASN A 2 0.67 -5.33 -12.13
C ASN A 2 1.26 -5.91 -13.42
N MET A 3 2.42 -6.55 -13.30
CA MET A 3 3.18 -7.15 -14.38
C MET A 3 3.57 -8.56 -13.99
N ASP A 4 3.44 -9.51 -14.91
CA ASP A 4 3.80 -10.89 -14.66
C ASP A 4 5.31 -11.12 -14.80
N GLU A 5 5.75 -12.36 -14.63
CA GLU A 5 7.17 -12.74 -14.77
C GLU A 5 7.71 -12.57 -16.20
N LYS A 6 6.84 -12.47 -17.21
CA LYS A 6 7.17 -12.29 -18.62
C LYS A 6 7.14 -10.82 -19.07
N GLY A 7 6.72 -9.90 -18.20
CA GLY A 7 6.62 -8.49 -18.50
C GLY A 7 5.25 -8.06 -19.04
N GLU A 8 4.26 -8.94 -19.05
CA GLU A 8 2.91 -8.64 -19.52
C GLU A 8 2.09 -7.96 -18.42
N ILE A 9 1.41 -6.87 -18.77
CA ILE A 9 0.52 -6.15 -17.85
C ILE A 9 -0.81 -6.88 -17.80
N PHE A 10 -1.23 -7.29 -16.60
CA PHE A 10 -2.51 -7.93 -16.39
C PHE A 10 -3.28 -7.21 -15.27
N TYR A 11 -4.57 -6.95 -15.51
CA TYR A 11 -5.49 -6.16 -14.66
C TYR A 11 -5.03 -4.72 -14.38
N PRO A 12 -5.42 -3.73 -15.22
CA PRO A 12 -5.37 -2.34 -14.80
C PRO A 12 -6.39 -2.16 -13.67
N GLY A 13 -5.93 -2.18 -12.41
CA GLY A 13 -6.78 -1.81 -11.29
C GLY A 13 -7.36 -0.41 -11.50
N GLU A 14 -8.61 -0.19 -11.06
CA GLU A 14 -9.19 1.14 -11.07
C GLU A 14 -8.30 2.09 -10.25
N SER A 15 -7.84 3.16 -10.89
CA SER A 15 -6.96 4.12 -10.23
C SER A 15 -7.80 5.09 -9.39
N ALA A 16 -7.75 4.93 -8.07
CA ALA A 16 -8.34 5.89 -7.15
C ALA A 16 -7.39 7.08 -6.98
N PHE A 17 -7.83 8.27 -7.39
CA PHE A 17 -7.04 9.50 -7.30
C PHE A 17 -7.52 10.37 -6.13
N PHE A 18 -7.15 9.99 -4.90
CA PHE A 18 -7.43 10.81 -3.71
C PHE A 18 -6.28 11.79 -3.42
N THR A 19 -6.61 13.02 -3.02
CA THR A 19 -5.64 14.05 -2.64
C THR A 19 -6.14 14.89 -1.46
N GLY A 20 -5.24 15.57 -0.77
CA GLY A 20 -5.54 16.31 0.45
C GLY A 20 -5.62 15.37 1.65
N ASN A 21 -6.67 15.50 2.44
CA ASN A 21 -6.90 14.63 3.60
C ASN A 21 -7.56 13.34 3.12
N VAL A 22 -6.78 12.27 3.08
CA VAL A 22 -7.21 10.94 2.61
C VAL A 22 -7.44 9.96 3.76
N TYR A 23 -7.46 10.43 5.00
CA TYR A 23 -7.57 9.57 6.18
C TYR A 23 -8.86 8.73 6.16
N GLN A 24 -10.00 9.34 5.82
CA GLN A 24 -11.27 8.63 5.72
C GLN A 24 -11.28 7.60 4.59
N ASN A 25 -10.64 7.91 3.45
CA ASN A 25 -10.50 6.95 2.35
C ASN A 25 -9.65 5.74 2.76
N LEU A 26 -8.54 5.98 3.48
CA LEU A 26 -7.68 4.91 4.00
C LEU A 26 -8.35 4.04 5.07
N LEU A 27 -9.30 4.58 5.84
CA LEU A 27 -10.11 3.78 6.77
C LEU A 27 -11.03 2.80 6.04
N VAL A 28 -11.49 3.15 4.84
CA VAL A 28 -12.36 2.29 4.03
C VAL A 28 -11.56 1.25 3.26
N ALA A 29 -10.43 1.64 2.66
CA ALA A 29 -9.60 0.73 1.88
C ALA A 29 -8.14 1.20 1.76
N ASN A 30 -7.20 0.24 1.71
CA ASN A 30 -5.80 0.52 1.41
C ASN A 30 -5.58 0.78 -0.10
N PHE A 31 -6.05 1.92 -0.59
CA PHE A 31 -5.93 2.29 -2.01
C PHE A 31 -4.48 2.59 -2.45
N ILE A 32 -3.53 2.77 -1.51
CA ILE A 32 -2.11 2.94 -1.81
C ILE A 32 -1.49 1.62 -2.26
N ALA A 33 -2.06 0.48 -1.85
CA ALA A 33 -1.79 -0.89 -2.29
C ALA A 33 -0.38 -1.46 -2.04
N SER A 34 0.69 -0.66 -2.12
CA SER A 34 2.05 -1.15 -1.90
C SER A 34 3.03 -0.06 -1.46
N GLY A 35 4.06 -0.49 -0.73
CA GLY A 35 5.21 0.30 -0.30
C GLY A 35 5.96 1.06 -1.41
N SER A 36 5.87 0.60 -2.66
CA SER A 36 6.56 1.25 -3.77
C SER A 36 5.84 2.50 -4.26
N ASN A 37 4.51 2.59 -4.12
CA ASN A 37 3.72 3.68 -4.68
C ASN A 37 4.00 5.07 -4.10
N PRO A 38 4.16 5.25 -2.78
CA PRO A 38 4.34 6.58 -2.21
C PRO A 38 5.81 7.01 -2.14
N LEU A 39 6.09 8.24 -2.56
CA LEU A 39 7.29 8.97 -2.13
C LEU A 39 6.95 9.81 -0.91
N ILE A 40 7.67 9.57 0.19
CA ILE A 40 7.34 10.14 1.50
C ILE A 40 8.47 11.06 1.95
N ARG A 41 8.11 12.28 2.36
CA ARG A 41 9.09 13.24 2.89
C ARG A 41 9.72 12.67 4.16
N LYS A 42 11.02 12.88 4.33
CA LYS A 42 11.77 12.42 5.52
C LYS A 42 11.14 12.91 6.83
N GLU A 43 10.77 14.18 6.92
CA GLU A 43 10.08 14.77 8.08
C GLU A 43 8.73 14.09 8.41
N ALA A 44 8.04 13.59 7.39
CA ALA A 44 6.79 12.89 7.56
C ALA A 44 7.01 11.49 8.15
N ILE A 45 8.09 10.81 7.75
CA ILE A 45 8.53 9.54 8.34
C ILE A 45 8.94 9.74 9.82
N GLU A 46 9.77 10.75 10.10
CA GLU A 46 10.29 11.01 11.45
C GLU A 46 9.19 11.35 12.47
N SER A 47 8.16 12.07 12.01
CA SER A 47 6.97 12.40 12.81
C SER A 47 6.00 11.22 12.97
N THR A 48 5.86 10.37 11.94
CA THR A 48 4.91 9.25 11.93
C THR A 48 5.42 8.02 12.69
N LYS A 49 6.75 7.87 12.81
CA LYS A 49 7.46 6.69 13.34
C LYS A 49 7.38 5.47 12.42
N GLU A 50 8.27 4.51 12.68
CA GLU A 50 8.50 3.32 11.84
C GLU A 50 7.29 2.37 11.75
N PHE A 51 7.44 1.32 10.95
CA PHE A 51 6.47 0.24 10.84
C PHE A 51 6.35 -0.53 12.15
N ASN A 52 5.16 -1.04 12.44
CA ASN A 52 4.97 -1.99 13.53
C ASN A 52 5.24 -3.41 13.02
N PRO A 53 6.35 -4.07 13.40
CA PRO A 53 6.71 -5.39 12.88
C PRO A 53 5.73 -6.49 13.28
N SER A 54 4.91 -6.27 14.31
CA SER A 54 3.88 -7.23 14.74
C SER A 54 2.67 -7.28 13.80
N LEU A 55 2.52 -6.31 12.90
CA LEU A 55 1.36 -6.18 12.00
C LEU A 55 1.56 -6.81 10.62
N HIS A 56 2.60 -7.62 10.40
CA HIS A 56 2.83 -8.24 9.10
C HIS A 56 1.63 -9.08 8.63
N PRO A 57 1.10 -8.97 7.39
CA PRO A 57 1.61 -8.21 6.24
C PRO A 57 0.91 -6.85 6.00
N VAL A 58 0.23 -6.27 7.01
CA VAL A 58 -0.53 -5.00 6.90
C VAL A 58 0.20 -3.82 7.56
N GLU A 59 1.50 -3.94 7.80
CA GLU A 59 2.34 -2.92 8.42
C GLU A 59 2.37 -1.61 7.61
N ASP A 60 2.24 -1.70 6.29
CA ASP A 60 2.21 -0.55 5.39
C ASP A 60 0.91 0.25 5.54
N TRP A 61 -0.24 -0.43 5.63
CA TRP A 61 -1.54 0.20 5.80
C TRP A 61 -1.66 0.92 7.14
N ASP A 62 -1.20 0.29 8.24
CA ASP A 62 -1.12 0.95 9.56
C ASP A 62 -0.29 2.24 9.48
N PHE A 63 0.88 2.16 8.85
CA PHE A 63 1.74 3.32 8.69
C PHE A 63 1.08 4.42 7.87
N TYR A 64 0.38 4.08 6.78
CA TYR A 64 -0.35 5.08 5.98
C TYR A 64 -1.50 5.73 6.75
N LEU A 65 -2.21 4.98 7.60
CA LEU A 65 -3.26 5.54 8.47
C LEU A 65 -2.67 6.54 9.48
N ARG A 66 -1.54 6.20 10.11
CA ARG A 66 -0.84 7.11 11.02
C ARG A 66 -0.32 8.35 10.30
N LEU A 67 0.21 8.17 9.09
CA LEU A 67 0.72 9.25 8.25
C LEU A 67 -0.40 10.23 7.85
N ALA A 68 -1.52 9.70 7.34
CA ALA A 68 -2.67 10.49 6.86
C ALA A 68 -3.40 11.27 7.96
N LYS A 69 -3.20 10.92 9.23
CA LYS A 69 -3.70 11.70 10.36
C LYS A 69 -3.07 13.10 10.43
N ASN A 70 -1.82 13.25 9.98
CA ASN A 70 -1.03 14.47 10.17
C ASN A 70 -0.55 15.10 8.85
N TRP A 71 -0.57 14.37 7.74
CA TRP A 71 -0.02 14.81 6.45
C TRP A 71 -1.05 14.70 5.33
N HIS A 72 -1.06 15.71 4.46
CA HIS A 72 -1.86 15.70 3.24
C HIS A 72 -1.15 14.93 2.13
N PHE A 73 -1.91 14.22 1.31
CA PHE A 73 -1.41 13.42 0.20
C PHE A 73 -1.60 14.17 -1.12
N VAL A 74 -0.61 14.07 -2.01
CA VAL A 74 -0.70 14.57 -3.38
C VAL A 74 -0.58 13.39 -4.33
N VAL A 75 -1.41 13.38 -5.37
CA VAL A 75 -1.44 12.30 -6.36
C VAL A 75 -0.83 12.77 -7.68
N VAL A 76 0.00 11.92 -8.26
CA VAL A 76 0.43 12.05 -9.66
C VAL A 76 -0.43 11.06 -10.45
N PRO A 77 -1.37 11.51 -11.31
CA PRO A 77 -2.38 10.65 -11.93
C PRO A 77 -1.82 9.87 -13.13
N THR A 78 -0.65 9.24 -12.95
CA THR A 78 0.02 8.41 -13.96
C THR A 78 0.64 7.21 -13.26
N SER A 79 0.64 6.05 -13.93
CA SER A 79 1.29 4.86 -13.37
C SER A 79 2.80 5.07 -13.39
N GLN A 80 3.37 5.41 -12.23
CA GLN A 80 4.82 5.61 -12.07
C GLN A 80 5.58 4.30 -11.87
N ILE A 81 4.87 3.21 -11.51
CA ILE A 81 5.48 1.97 -11.05
C ILE A 81 4.79 0.75 -11.68
N LEU A 82 5.63 -0.20 -12.10
CA LEU A 82 5.24 -1.52 -12.56
C LEU A 82 5.55 -2.50 -11.43
N TYR A 83 4.51 -3.07 -10.84
CA TYR A 83 4.64 -4.01 -9.74
C TYR A 83 4.74 -5.43 -10.31
N ARG A 84 5.90 -6.07 -10.14
CA ARG A 84 6.11 -7.45 -10.63
C ARG A 84 5.54 -8.44 -9.62
N GLN A 85 4.59 -9.26 -10.05
CA GLN A 85 4.06 -10.35 -9.26
C GLN A 85 4.78 -11.65 -9.63
N SER A 86 5.31 -12.36 -8.62
CA SER A 86 5.83 -13.73 -8.77
C SER A 86 5.02 -14.69 -7.91
N ALA A 87 5.01 -15.98 -8.24
CA ALA A 87 4.22 -16.97 -7.50
C ALA A 87 4.56 -17.06 -6.00
N ASN A 88 5.78 -16.66 -5.62
CA ASN A 88 6.29 -16.71 -4.25
C ASN A 88 6.23 -15.36 -3.51
N SER A 89 5.61 -14.31 -4.07
CA SER A 89 5.53 -13.02 -3.40
C SER A 89 4.65 -13.09 -2.14
N ALA A 90 4.84 -12.15 -1.21
CA ALA A 90 3.95 -12.05 -0.05
C ALA A 90 2.49 -11.79 -0.48
N SER A 91 2.31 -11.02 -1.56
CA SER A 91 1.03 -10.65 -2.17
C SER A 91 0.34 -11.76 -3.00
N SER A 92 1.06 -12.81 -3.40
CA SER A 92 0.50 -13.94 -4.16
C SER A 92 0.08 -15.13 -3.27
N ARG A 93 0.49 -15.16 -2.01
CA ARG A 93 0.21 -16.24 -1.06
C ARG A 93 -1.06 -15.96 -0.25
N VAL A 94 -2.21 -16.05 -0.91
CA VAL A 94 -3.54 -15.77 -0.33
C VAL A 94 -3.78 -16.59 0.96
N GLU A 95 -3.39 -17.86 0.99
CA GLU A 95 -3.51 -18.72 2.19
C GLU A 95 -2.79 -18.16 3.43
N MET A 96 -1.63 -17.50 3.24
CA MET A 96 -0.89 -16.86 4.33
C MET A 96 -1.62 -15.61 4.84
N MET A 97 -2.29 -14.86 3.95
CA MET A 97 -3.09 -13.70 4.33
C MET A 97 -4.34 -14.12 5.10
N GLU A 98 -5.04 -15.16 4.63
CA GLU A 98 -6.27 -15.66 5.25
C GLU A 98 -6.02 -16.24 6.64
N LYS A 99 -4.99 -17.06 6.82
CA LYS A 99 -4.66 -17.70 8.11
C LYS A 99 -4.28 -16.70 9.22
N LYS A 100 -3.99 -15.44 8.86
CA LYS A 100 -3.62 -14.38 9.79
C LYS A 100 -4.77 -13.46 10.19
N LEU A 101 -5.93 -13.59 9.52
CA LEU A 101 -7.17 -12.90 9.86
C LEU A 101 -8.02 -13.67 10.88
N THR A 102 -7.74 -14.95 11.09
CA THR A 102 -8.31 -15.74 12.18
C THR A 102 -7.55 -15.44 13.47
N PHE A 103 -8.20 -14.71 14.38
CA PHE A 103 -7.75 -14.53 15.75
C PHE A 103 -7.83 -15.88 16.48
N ASP A 104 -6.70 -16.39 16.96
CA ASP A 104 -6.65 -17.31 18.09
C ASP A 104 -6.59 -16.50 19.40
#